data_AF-A0A3C1FHM6-F1
#
_entry.id   AF-A0A3C1FHM6-F1
#
_cell.length_a   1.000
_cell.length_b   1.000
_cell.length_c   1.000
_cell.angle_alpha   90.00
_cell.angle_beta   90.00
_cell.angle_gamma   90.00
#
_symmetry.space_group_name_H-M   'P 1'
#
loop_
_entity.id
_entity.type
_entity.pdbx_description
1 polymer ?
#
loop_
_entity_poly.entity_id
_entity_poly.type
_entity_poly.pdbx_seq_one_letter_code
_entity_poly.pdbx_strand_id
1 'polypeptide(L)' 'MGRAQKTSAERDQGAALGAAVKRLRGGLSQQALSRLADVDLDTLRRVEQGRVAAPGFF' A
#
# COMPACT_ATOMS: atom_id res chain seq x y z
N MET A 1 18.63 -1.05 -15.66
CA MET A 1 17.98 0.20 -15.23
C MET A 1 17.79 0.15 -13.73
N GLY A 2 18.38 1.08 -12.97
CA GLY A 2 18.26 1.12 -11.51
C GLY A 2 16.83 1.52 -11.08
N ARG A 3 16.33 0.95 -9.98
CA ARG A 3 15.07 1.42 -9.37
C ARG A 3 15.21 2.91 -9.04
N ALA A 4 14.38 3.76 -9.62
CA ALA A 4 14.31 5.17 -9.26
C ALA A 4 14.05 5.27 -7.74
N GLN A 5 14.86 6.07 -7.04
CA GLN A 5 14.61 6.35 -5.63
C GLN A 5 13.33 7.17 -5.53
N LYS A 6 12.42 6.79 -4.62
CA LYS A 6 11.24 7.61 -4.34
C LYS A 6 11.68 8.97 -3.80
N THR A 7 11.07 10.03 -4.31
CA THR A 7 11.11 11.36 -3.71
C THR A 7 10.50 11.33 -2.30
N SER A 8 10.75 12.37 -1.50
CA SER A 8 10.09 12.51 -0.19
C SER A 8 8.57 12.59 -0.31
N ALA A 9 8.06 13.35 -1.29
CA ALA A 9 6.62 13.47 -1.55
C ALA A 9 5.96 12.11 -1.87
N GLU A 10 6.59 11.28 -2.72
CA GLU A 10 6.07 9.94 -3.04
C GLU A 10 6.09 8.99 -1.83
N ARG A 11 7.04 9.18 -0.90
CA ARG A 11 7.06 8.42 0.36
C ARG A 11 5.94 8.86 1.28
N ASP A 12 5.73 10.16 1.45
CA ASP A 12 4.67 10.73 2.29
C ASP A 12 3.29 10.33 1.78
N GLN A 13 3.09 10.36 0.46
CA GLN A 13 1.87 9.91 -0.18
C GLN A 13 1.62 8.42 0.01
N GLY A 14 2.66 7.58 -0.14
CA GLY A 14 2.56 6.15 0.16
C GLY A 14 2.19 5.88 1.63
N ALA A 15 2.76 6.64 2.56
CA ALA A 15 2.45 6.54 3.98
C ALA A 15 0.99 6.95 4.28
N ALA A 16 0.52 8.05 3.67
CA ALA A 16 -0.86 8.51 3.81
C ALA A 16 -1.87 7.48 3.26
N LEU A 17 -1.59 6.90 2.09
CA LEU A 17 -2.40 5.82 1.52
C LEU A 17 -2.43 4.59 2.43
N GLY A 18 -1.26 4.14 2.89
CA GLY A 18 -1.16 2.98 3.78
C GLY A 18 -1.95 3.17 5.08
N ALA A 19 -1.89 4.38 5.66
CA ALA A 19 -2.67 4.74 6.83
C ALA A 19 -4.19 4.75 6.56
N ALA A 20 -4.61 5.28 5.41
CA ALA A 20 -6.01 5.29 5.00
C ALA A 20 -6.56 3.86 4.81
N VAL A 21 -5.83 3.00 4.10
CA VAL A 21 -6.22 1.58 3.91
C VAL A 21 -6.29 0.85 5.25
N LYS A 22 -5.30 1.02 6.12
CA LYS A 22 -5.29 0.42 7.45
C LYS A 22 -6.49 0.87 8.30
N ARG A 23 -6.86 2.16 8.22
CA ARG A 23 -8.04 2.70 8.90
C ARG A 23 -9.33 2.11 8.35
N LEU A 24 -9.49 2.05 7.03
CA LEU A 24 -10.69 1.52 6.38
C LEU A 24 -10.83 0.01 6.54
N ARG A 25 -9.73 -0.74 6.61
CA ARG A 25 -9.73 -2.18 6.94
C ARG A 25 -10.41 -2.44 8.28
N GLY A 26 -10.29 -1.52 9.23
CA GLY A 26 -10.88 -1.65 10.56
C GLY A 26 -10.43 -2.93 11.26
N GLY A 27 -11.40 -3.73 11.70
CA GLY A 27 -11.16 -4.99 12.41
C GLY A 27 -10.85 -6.20 11.52
N LEU A 28 -10.94 -6.07 10.19
CA LEU A 28 -10.61 -7.18 9.28
C LEU A 28 -9.12 -7.51 9.36
N SER A 29 -8.78 -8.80 9.32
CA SER A 29 -7.38 -9.19 9.12
C SER A 29 -6.92 -8.79 7.71
N GLN A 30 -5.63 -8.58 7.50
CA GLN A 30 -5.09 -8.34 6.16
C GLN A 30 -5.42 -9.49 5.21
N GLN A 31 -5.44 -10.73 5.69
CA GLN A 31 -5.80 -11.91 4.88
C GLN A 31 -7.28 -11.94 4.50
N ALA A 32 -8.18 -11.47 5.38
CA ALA A 32 -9.59 -11.34 5.05
C ALA A 32 -9.79 -10.25 3.99
N LEU A 33 -9.17 -9.08 4.19
CA LEU A 33 -9.26 -7.98 3.23
C LEU A 33 -8.66 -8.35 1.87
N SER A 34 -7.52 -9.05 1.84
CA SER A 34 -6.87 -9.45 0.59
C SER A 34 -7.76 -10.38 -0.25
N ARG A 35 -8.47 -11.31 0.41
CA ARG A 35 -9.44 -12.18 -0.27
C ARG A 35 -10.67 -11.42 -0.75
N LEU A 36 -11.18 -10.49 0.05
CA LEU A 36 -12.35 -9.68 -0.31
C LEU A 36 -12.08 -8.74 -1.48
N ALA A 37 -10.88 -8.16 -1.53
CA ALA A 37 -10.45 -7.23 -2.56
C ALA A 37 -9.82 -7.92 -3.78
N ASP A 38 -9.71 -9.25 -3.76
CA ASP A 38 -9.03 -10.06 -4.79
C ASP A 38 -7.62 -9.53 -5.14
N VAL A 39 -6.85 -9.24 -4.10
CA VAL A 39 -5.46 -8.79 -4.21
C VAL A 39 -4.54 -9.75 -3.45
N ASP A 40 -3.32 -9.88 -3.95
CA ASP A 40 -2.31 -10.66 -3.25
C ASP A 40 -2.01 -10.07 -1.85
N LEU A 41 -1.83 -10.95 -0.87
CA LEU A 41 -1.63 -10.56 0.53
C LEU A 41 -0.31 -9.79 0.73
N ASP A 42 0.74 -10.14 0.00
CA ASP A 42 2.01 -9.40 0.06
C ASP A 42 1.86 -8.01 -0.56
N THR A 43 1.07 -7.90 -1.64
CA THR A 43 0.71 -6.61 -2.23
C THR A 43 -0.03 -5.72 -1.21
N LEU A 44 -1.06 -6.24 -0.54
CA LEU A 44 -1.78 -5.48 0.49
C LEU A 44 -0.86 -5.06 1.65
N ARG A 45 0.06 -5.93 2.08
CA ARG A 45 1.04 -5.60 3.13
C ARG A 45 1.96 -4.47 2.70
N ARG A 46 2.43 -4.47 1.46
CA ARG A 46 3.26 -3.38 0.92
C ARG A 46 2.47 -2.07 0.86
N VAL A 47 1.18 -2.12 0.53
CA VAL A 47 0.31 -0.92 0.50
C VAL A 47 0.18 -0.34 1.91
N GLU A 48 -0.21 -1.14 2.90
CA GLU A 48 -0.37 -0.66 4.29
C GLU A 48 0.93 -0.15 4.91
N GLN A 49 2.08 -0.62 4.43
CA GLN A 49 3.40 -0.16 4.87
C GLN A 49 3.89 1.08 4.09
N GLY A 50 3.14 1.60 3.12
CA GLY A 50 3.57 2.70 2.24
C GLY A 50 4.73 2.32 1.30
N ARG A 51 4.99 1.02 1.14
CA ARG A 51 6.13 0.45 0.41
C ARG A 51 5.82 0.13 -1.05
N VAL A 52 4.58 0.28 -1.51
CA VAL A 52 4.30 0.18 -2.95
C VAL A 52 4.95 1.35 -3.66
N ALA A 53 6.03 1.06 -4.37
CA ALA A 53 6.67 1.95 -5.31
C ALA A 53 6.05 1.66 -6.68
N ALA A 54 5.03 2.41 -7.05
CA ALA A 54 4.47 2.30 -8.38
C ALA A 54 4.28 3.72 -8.95
N PRO A 55 5.00 4.08 -10.03
CA PRO A 55 4.51 5.12 -10.92
C PRO A 55 3.20 4.58 -11.51
N GLY A 56 2.08 5.30 -11.36
CA GLY A 56 0.77 4.83 -11.83
C GLY A 56 -0.28 4.51 -10.77
N PHE A 57 -0.04 4.76 -9.47
CA PHE A 57 -1.18 5.09 -8.59
C PHE A 57 -1.72 6.52 -8.86
N PHE A 58 -0.99 7.28 -9.69
CA PHE A 58 -1.39 8.50 -10.42
C PHE A 58 -0.68 8.47 -11.77
#